data_AF-A0A376KTE0-F1
#
_entry.id   AF-A0A376KTE0-F1
#
_cell.length_a   1.000
_cell.length_b   1.000
_cell.length_c   1.000
_cell.angle_alpha   90.00
_cell.angle_beta   90.00
_cell.angle_gamma   90.00
#
_symmetry.space_group_name_H-M   'P 1'
#
loop_
_entity.id
_entity.type
_entity.pdbx_description
1 polymer ?
#
loop_
_entity_poly.entity_id
_entity_poly.type
_entity_poly.pdbx_seq_one_letter_code
_entity_poly.pdbx_strand_id
1 'polypeptide(L)'
;MMNKAIEKGVAAENVIFFPNWSEIARFQHVADADVDALRNQLGLPDNKKIILYSGNIGEKQGLENVIEAADRLRDEPLIFAIVGQGGGKARLEKNGAAAWTAQHAIFPRCNRMTLYPHC
;
A
#
# COMPACT_ATOMS: atom_id res chain seq x y z
N MET A 1 18.11 -10.49 9.11
CA MET A 1 19.02 -10.51 7.93
C MET A 1 20.48 -10.61 8.36
N MET A 2 20.91 -9.87 9.39
CA MET A 2 22.25 -9.99 9.99
C MET A 2 22.60 -11.41 10.43
N ASN A 3 21.71 -12.07 11.17
CA ASN A 3 21.92 -13.46 11.61
C ASN A 3 22.15 -14.40 10.42
N LYS A 4 21.40 -14.23 9.32
CA LYS A 4 21.61 -15.01 8.09
C LYS A 4 22.96 -14.74 7.42
N ALA A 5 23.55 -13.55 7.59
CA ALA A 5 24.89 -13.25 7.08
C ALA A 5 25.97 -13.94 7.94
N ILE A 6 25.79 -13.92 9.26
CA ILE A 6 26.68 -14.62 10.21
C ILE A 6 26.60 -16.14 10.01
N GLU A 7 25.39 -16.70 9.89
CA GLU A 7 25.15 -18.12 9.58
C GLU A 7 25.82 -18.56 8.27
N LYS A 8 26.02 -17.62 7.34
CA LYS A 8 26.71 -17.86 6.06
C LYS A 8 28.22 -17.63 6.13
N GLY A 9 28.78 -17.34 7.32
CA GLY A 9 30.22 -17.25 7.55
C GLY A 9 30.81 -15.83 7.59
N VAL A 10 29.99 -14.78 7.56
CA VAL A 10 30.49 -13.41 7.77
C VAL A 10 30.83 -13.22 9.24
N ALA A 11 32.07 -12.83 9.55
CA ALA A 11 32.50 -12.54 10.92
C ALA A 11 31.64 -11.42 11.54
N ALA A 12 31.25 -11.56 12.80
CA ALA A 12 30.25 -10.69 13.42
C ALA A 12 30.69 -9.21 13.46
N GLU A 13 31.98 -8.97 13.64
CA GLU A 13 32.61 -7.65 13.60
C GLU A 13 32.52 -6.96 12.24
N ASN A 14 32.29 -7.72 11.16
CA ASN A 14 32.12 -7.21 9.80
C ASN A 14 30.64 -7.02 9.42
N VAL A 15 29.70 -7.28 10.32
CA VAL A 15 28.27 -7.11 10.08
C VAL A 15 27.78 -5.82 10.73
N ILE A 16 27.27 -4.90 9.90
CA ILE A 16 26.70 -3.63 10.34
C ILE A 16 25.19 -3.64 10.08
N PHE A 17 24.41 -3.19 11.05
CA PHE A 17 22.99 -2.97 10.86
C PHE A 17 22.75 -1.66 10.09
N PHE A 18 22.20 -1.78 8.89
CA PHE A 18 21.82 -0.63 8.08
C PHE A 18 20.33 -0.74 7.71
N PRO A 19 19.43 -0.16 8.52
CA PRO A 19 18.00 -0.22 8.25
C PRO A 19 17.64 0.64 7.05
N ASN A 20 16.53 0.29 6.39
CA ASN A 20 15.91 1.18 5.43
C ASN A 20 15.46 2.46 6.14
N TRP A 21 15.67 3.63 5.52
CA TRP A 21 15.10 4.89 5.97
C TRP A 21 14.18 5.48 4.89
N SER A 22 13.38 6.47 5.28
CA SER A 22 12.54 7.25 4.37
C SER A 22 12.66 8.74 4.69
N GLU A 23 12.40 9.59 3.70
CA GLU A 23 12.41 11.04 3.86
C GLU A 23 11.03 11.53 4.32
N ILE A 24 10.90 11.77 5.62
CA ILE A 24 9.61 12.07 6.24
C ILE A 24 9.12 13.49 5.90
N ALA A 25 10.03 14.44 5.74
CA ALA A 25 9.71 15.85 5.48
C ALA A 25 8.82 16.05 4.24
N ARG A 26 8.92 15.16 3.25
CA ARG A 26 8.10 15.17 2.03
C ARG A 26 6.62 14.83 2.23
N PHE A 27 6.28 14.23 3.37
CA PHE A 27 4.93 13.74 3.67
C PHE A 27 4.27 14.53 4.81
N GLN A 28 4.84 15.68 5.17
CA GLN A 28 4.33 16.58 6.20
C GLN A 28 3.63 17.78 5.57
N HIS A 29 2.71 18.41 6.32
CA HIS A 29 2.03 19.64 5.91
C HIS A 29 1.28 19.54 4.56
N VAL A 30 0.71 18.37 4.25
CA VAL A 30 -0.17 18.21 3.09
C VAL A 30 -1.41 19.09 3.30
N ALA A 31 -1.73 19.95 2.34
CA ALA A 31 -2.90 20.83 2.45
C ALA A 31 -4.19 20.04 2.30
N ASP A 32 -5.20 20.35 3.12
CA ASP A 32 -6.51 19.66 3.09
C ASP A 32 -7.15 19.73 1.69
N ALA A 33 -7.01 20.87 0.99
CA ALA A 33 -7.51 21.04 -0.36
C ALA A 33 -6.89 20.05 -1.37
N ASP A 34 -5.61 19.71 -1.22
CA ASP A 34 -4.94 18.73 -2.09
C ASP A 34 -5.42 17.31 -1.77
N VAL A 35 -5.68 17.02 -0.50
CA VAL A 35 -6.28 15.76 -0.06
C VAL A 35 -7.68 15.60 -0.65
N ASP A 36 -8.52 16.62 -0.54
CA ASP A 36 -9.89 16.62 -1.05
C ASP A 36 -9.91 16.50 -2.59
N ALA A 37 -9.02 17.21 -3.28
CA ALA A 37 -8.87 17.10 -4.73
C ALA A 37 -8.49 15.66 -5.14
N LEU A 38 -7.54 15.04 -4.44
CA LEU A 38 -7.13 13.67 -4.71
C LEU A 38 -8.25 12.66 -4.41
N ARG A 39 -8.98 12.82 -3.30
CA ARG A 39 -10.14 11.97 -2.97
C ARG A 39 -11.19 12.01 -4.08
N ASN A 40 -11.53 13.22 -4.53
CA ASN A 40 -12.48 13.42 -5.63
C ASN A 40 -11.99 12.79 -6.93
N GLN A 41 -10.71 13.00 -7.28
CA GLN A 41 -10.12 12.42 -8.48
C GLN A 41 -10.16 10.88 -8.47
N LEU A 42 -10.01 10.28 -7.29
CA LEU A 42 -10.01 8.82 -7.10
C LEU A 42 -11.41 8.25 -6.83
N GLY A 43 -12.45 9.08 -6.77
CA GLY A 43 -13.82 8.66 -6.46
C GLY A 43 -13.98 8.09 -5.04
N LEU A 44 -13.15 8.53 -4.09
CA LEU A 44 -13.19 8.06 -2.70
C LEU A 44 -14.23 8.83 -1.89
N PRO A 45 -15.16 8.15 -1.18
CA PRO A 45 -16.27 8.80 -0.49
C PRO A 45 -15.82 9.48 0.80
N ASP A 46 -16.26 10.72 1.06
CA ASP A 46 -15.84 11.52 2.21
C ASP A 46 -16.37 11.04 3.56
N ASN A 47 -17.46 10.27 3.55
CA ASN A 47 -18.06 9.69 4.74
C ASN A 47 -17.45 8.35 5.16
N LYS A 48 -16.35 7.91 4.52
CA LYS A 48 -15.65 6.67 4.88
C LYS A 48 -14.19 6.90 5.23
N LYS A 49 -13.73 6.18 6.24
CA LYS A 49 -12.30 6.12 6.59
C LYS A 49 -11.58 5.16 5.65
N ILE A 50 -10.43 5.59 5.15
CA ILE A 50 -9.62 4.83 4.18
C ILE A 50 -8.65 3.91 4.92
N ILE A 51 -8.65 2.63 4.57
CA ILE A 51 -7.65 1.64 4.94
C ILE A 51 -6.78 1.38 3.71
N LEU A 52 -5.54 1.87 3.72
CA LEU A 52 -4.66 1.86 2.56
C LEU A 52 -3.59 0.78 2.64
N TYR A 53 -3.51 -0.06 1.62
CA TYR A 53 -2.31 -0.83 1.27
C TYR A 53 -1.58 -0.14 0.11
N SER A 54 -0.29 0.14 0.26
CA SER A 54 0.56 0.65 -0.81
C SER A 54 1.81 -0.22 -0.95
N GLY A 55 1.94 -0.94 -2.07
CA GLY A 55 3.02 -1.90 -2.23
C GLY A 55 2.95 -2.80 -3.45
N ASN A 56 3.91 -3.72 -3.53
CA ASN A 56 3.95 -4.72 -4.59
C ASN A 56 2.86 -5.79 -4.36
N ILE A 57 1.98 -5.98 -5.35
CA ILE A 57 0.87 -6.94 -5.29
C ILE A 57 1.39 -8.33 -5.70
N GLY A 58 2.16 -8.94 -4.79
CA GLY A 58 2.73 -10.27 -4.97
C GLY A 58 1.82 -11.37 -4.43
N GLU A 59 1.91 -12.57 -5.00
CA GLU A 59 1.05 -13.69 -4.62
C GLU A 59 1.24 -14.19 -3.18
N LYS A 60 2.39 -13.89 -2.56
CA LYS A 60 2.75 -14.29 -1.19
C LYS A 60 2.73 -13.14 -0.19
N GLN A 61 2.16 -11.99 -0.57
CA GLN A 61 2.11 -10.80 0.27
C GLN A 61 0.89 -10.79 1.22
N GLY A 62 0.05 -11.83 1.20
CA GLY A 62 -1.06 -11.98 2.14
C GLY A 62 -2.25 -11.06 1.89
N LEU A 63 -2.39 -10.51 0.68
CA LEU A 63 -3.45 -9.53 0.37
C LEU A 63 -4.85 -10.16 0.35
N GLU A 64 -4.95 -11.48 0.23
CA GLU A 64 -6.17 -12.25 0.47
C GLU A 64 -6.77 -11.97 1.85
N ASN A 65 -5.95 -11.79 2.88
CA ASN A 65 -6.42 -11.49 4.23
C ASN A 65 -7.03 -10.09 4.31
N VAL A 66 -6.53 -9.15 3.50
CA VAL A 66 -7.08 -7.79 3.42
C VAL A 66 -8.46 -7.82 2.78
N ILE A 67 -8.65 -8.62 1.72
CA ILE A 67 -9.96 -8.82 1.09
C ILE A 67 -10.94 -9.46 2.09
N GLU A 68 -10.50 -10.50 2.79
CA GLU A 68 -11.34 -11.19 3.78
C GLU A 68 -11.74 -10.25 4.93
N ALA A 69 -10.80 -9.45 5.44
CA ALA A 69 -11.09 -8.47 6.47
C ALA A 69 -12.11 -7.43 5.99
N ALA A 70 -11.99 -6.99 4.74
CA ALA A 70 -12.89 -6.01 4.17
C ALA A 70 -14.31 -6.55 3.96
N ASP A 71 -14.47 -7.81 3.55
CA ASP A 71 -15.79 -8.45 3.46
C ASP A 71 -16.46 -8.59 4.84
N ARG A 72 -15.68 -8.93 5.88
CA ARG A 72 -16.18 -9.01 7.27
C ARG A 72 -16.57 -7.64 7.84
N LEU A 73 -15.97 -6.56 7.34
CA LEU A 73 -16.18 -5.19 7.81
C LEU A 73 -17.09 -4.38 6.88
N ARG A 74 -17.91 -5.05 6.08
CA ARG A 74 -18.69 -4.41 5.03
C ARG A 74 -19.72 -3.39 5.52
N ASP A 75 -20.23 -3.57 6.72
CA ASP A 75 -21.26 -2.66 7.26
C ASP A 75 -20.64 -1.45 7.98
N GLU A 76 -19.32 -1.42 8.12
CA GLU A 76 -18.59 -0.31 8.71
C GLU A 76 -18.37 0.83 7.70
N PRO A 77 -18.20 2.09 8.15
CA PRO A 77 -17.90 3.23 7.29
C PRO A 77 -16.42 3.23 6.84
N LEU A 78 -15.98 2.14 6.24
CA LEU A 78 -14.62 1.87 5.81
C LEU A 78 -14.55 1.68 4.29
N ILE A 79 -13.42 2.09 3.70
CA ILE A 79 -13.06 1.77 2.32
C ILE A 79 -11.61 1.27 2.29
N PHE A 80 -11.40 0.12 1.66
CA PHE A 80 -10.09 -0.50 1.48
C PHE A 80 -9.50 -0.08 0.14
N ALA A 81 -8.41 0.66 0.17
CA ALA A 81 -7.68 1.10 -1.02
C ALA A 81 -6.38 0.30 -1.18
N ILE A 82 -6.12 -0.23 -2.36
CA ILE A 82 -4.93 -1.02 -2.69
C ILE A 82 -4.22 -0.33 -3.85
N VAL A 83 -3.08 0.29 -3.58
CA VAL A 83 -2.27 0.99 -4.59
C VAL A 83 -1.06 0.13 -4.91
N GLY A 84 -0.95 -0.34 -6.15
CA GLY A 84 0.17 -1.19 -6.52
C GLY A 84 0.06 -1.90 -7.86
N GLN A 85 1.11 -2.66 -8.17
CA GLN A 85 1.19 -3.58 -9.29
C GLN A 85 1.95 -4.83 -8.86
N GLY A 86 1.79 -5.93 -9.60
CA GLY A 86 2.50 -7.19 -9.35
C GLY A 86 1.75 -8.40 -9.89
N GLY A 87 2.41 -9.56 -9.91
CA GLY A 87 1.87 -10.80 -10.47
C GLY A 87 0.59 -11.32 -9.79
N GLY A 88 0.32 -10.93 -8.55
CA GLY A 88 -0.89 -11.30 -7.83
C GLY A 88 -2.11 -10.44 -8.16
N LYS A 89 -1.96 -9.36 -8.93
CA LYS A 89 -3.03 -8.38 -9.17
C LYS A 89 -4.26 -8.99 -9.85
N ALA A 90 -4.07 -9.74 -10.94
CA ALA A 90 -5.18 -10.34 -11.67
C ALA A 90 -6.00 -11.31 -10.80
N ARG A 91 -5.33 -12.06 -9.92
CA ARG A 91 -5.99 -12.95 -8.96
C ARG A 91 -6.76 -12.17 -7.89
N LEU A 92 -6.16 -11.09 -7.39
CA LEU A 92 -6.80 -10.18 -6.44
C LEU A 92 -8.10 -9.62 -7.03
N GLU A 93 -8.02 -9.04 -8.22
CA GLU A 93 -9.16 -8.49 -8.97
C GLU A 93 -10.25 -9.55 -9.19
N LYS A 94 -9.88 -10.78 -9.58
CA LYS A 94 -10.82 -11.88 -9.74
C LYS A 94 -11.51 -12.26 -8.43
N ASN A 95 -10.78 -12.33 -7.32
CA ASN A 95 -11.30 -12.84 -6.05
C ASN A 95 -12.31 -11.89 -5.38
N GLY A 96 -12.12 -10.59 -5.49
CA GLY A 96 -13.13 -9.67 -4.97
C GLY A 96 -14.19 -9.26 -6.01
N ALA A 97 -14.25 -9.84 -7.22
CA ALA A 97 -15.17 -9.38 -8.29
C ALA A 97 -16.66 -9.31 -7.86
N ALA A 98 -17.04 -10.06 -6.81
CA ALA A 98 -18.36 -9.97 -6.17
C ALA A 98 -18.47 -8.93 -5.02
N ALA A 99 -17.35 -8.45 -4.47
CA ALA A 99 -17.24 -7.55 -3.31
C ALA A 99 -16.57 -6.18 -3.59
N TRP A 100 -15.97 -5.97 -4.78
CA TRP A 100 -15.16 -4.78 -5.10
C TRP A 100 -15.95 -3.48 -5.31
N THR A 101 -17.28 -3.51 -5.42
CA THR A 101 -18.04 -2.39 -6.00
C THR A 101 -18.51 -1.30 -5.03
N ALA A 102 -18.39 -1.48 -3.70
CA ALA A 102 -18.85 -0.47 -2.73
C ALA A 102 -17.84 -0.06 -1.63
N GLN A 103 -16.78 -0.85 -1.44
CA GLN A 103 -15.83 -0.69 -0.31
C GLN A 103 -14.38 -0.86 -0.72
N HIS A 104 -14.08 -0.99 -2.01
CA HIS A 104 -12.74 -1.29 -2.46
C HIS A 104 -12.33 -0.45 -3.66
N ALA A 105 -11.05 -0.09 -3.72
CA ALA A 105 -10.46 0.54 -4.89
C ALA A 105 -9.04 0.00 -5.12
N ILE A 106 -8.75 -0.50 -6.33
CA ILE A 106 -7.38 -0.83 -6.75
C ILE A 106 -6.88 0.27 -7.68
N PHE A 107 -5.83 0.95 -7.27
CA PHE A 107 -5.18 1.95 -8.10
C PHE A 107 -3.88 1.41 -8.69
N PRO A 108 -3.54 1.79 -9.93
CA PRO A 108 -2.24 1.47 -10.49
C PRO A 108 -1.13 2.07 -9.61
N ARG A 109 0.07 1.53 -9.77
CA ARG A 109 1.27 2.09 -9.14
C ARG A 109 1.39 3.58 -9.50
N CYS A 110 1.39 4.45 -8.49
CA CYS A 110 1.72 5.86 -8.69
C CYS A 110 3.15 5.99 -9.20
N ASN A 111 3.33 6.79 -10.25
CA ASN A 111 4.66 7.01 -10.81
C ASN A 111 5.54 7.66 -9.75
N ARG A 112 6.72 7.09 -9.50
CA ARG A 112 7.66 7.62 -8.51
C ARG A 112 8.15 9.02 -8.94
N MET A 113 8.17 9.31 -10.24
CA MET A 113 8.74 10.54 -10.82
C MET A 113 7.84 11.78 -10.71
N THR A 114 6.52 11.62 -10.67
CA THR A 114 5.57 12.74 -10.46
C THR A 114 5.56 13.29 -9.03
N LEU A 115 6.29 12.64 -8.10
CA LEU A 115 6.55 13.13 -6.75
C LEU A 115 7.90 13.89 -6.63
N TYR A 116 8.66 14.06 -7.72
CA TYR A 116 9.94 14.78 -7.76
C TYR A 116 9.89 15.93 -8.78
N PRO A 117 9.35 17.11 -8.42
CA PRO A 117 9.46 18.28 -9.30
C PRO A 117 10.84 18.95 -9.30
N HIS A 118 11.83 18.43 -8.56
CA HIS A 118 13.13 19.09 -8.34
C HIS A 118 14.37 18.17 -8.43
N CYS A 119 14.37 17.19 -9.35
CA CYS A 119 15.61 16.57 -9.82
C CYS A 119 15.87 16.96 -11.27
#